data_AF-A0A956KVL1-F1
#
_entry.id   AF-A0A956KVL1-F1
#
_cell.length_a   1.000
_cell.length_b   1.000
_cell.length_c   1.000
_cell.angle_alpha   90.00
_cell.angle_beta   90.00
_cell.angle_gamma   90.00
#
_symmetry.space_group_name_H-M   'P 1'
#
loop_
_entity.id
_entity.type
_entity.pdbx_description
1 polymer ?
#
loop_
_entity_poly.entity_id
_entity_poly.type
_entity_poly.pdbx_seq_one_letter_code
_entity_poly.pdbx_strand_id
1 'polypeptide(L)'
;MNGLDWRLRGIAARGALALLALPGCNPDTSAQGDGDMPGPTSSGDSTSTTGSSTSTTGTTSTTTLDGSSSDTADGGSSTGDPPPPELLVHFGTFSASSTKGMQAVTGVGFEPHAVLLWITEHQAAGLIDQGHFGRGWTDGLHDGAVATAWADGETATRSRWVDDACITLVNVQGDVVAEASTASLDADGFSLEWITPGNERQVAYLALGGSVEAAVGNLVLTSPTETVDTVGFLPEAILLAGVEELPAPSTGSRGGHGFGVAVPGDASHGSAHRERSGGSGDGSSGLSSDVALVTANDVPPPSGIYSLSGVDLEGFALTHRTGVQPIGTTWLALRGLRARAGVLTQPAAAGDMVVEVGFESKVVLFDGGDAIDWQAVPEIVHGVAVGTAPQAALWQGRSSGALTEAVWDSQRALLSHDVGTRGALGEAAVSAVDGAGFTLQWTTTDGVGRHVGWLALGSPAPG
;
A
#
# COMPACT_ATOMS: atom_id res chain seq x y z
N MET A 1 57.85 -4.20 -15.33
CA MET A 1 57.05 -2.99 -15.06
C MET A 1 55.70 -3.29 -15.68
N ASN A 2 54.79 -3.78 -14.85
CA ASN A 2 53.65 -4.61 -15.25
C ASN A 2 52.35 -3.90 -14.92
N GLY A 3 51.35 -4.09 -15.78
CA GLY A 3 49.94 -4.20 -15.38
C GLY A 3 49.08 -2.99 -15.68
N LEU A 4 48.72 -2.79 -16.95
CA LEU A 4 47.50 -2.07 -17.33
C LEU A 4 46.35 -3.08 -17.39
N ASP A 5 45.36 -2.83 -16.55
CA ASP A 5 44.20 -3.68 -16.28
C ASP A 5 43.09 -3.46 -17.34
N TRP A 6 42.44 -4.56 -17.69
CA TRP A 6 41.46 -4.71 -18.76
C TRP A 6 40.15 -5.17 -18.12
N ARG A 7 39.08 -4.36 -18.15
CA ARG A 7 37.71 -4.86 -17.98
C ARG A 7 36.72 -4.09 -18.86
N LEU A 8 36.59 -4.56 -20.10
CA LEU A 8 35.41 -4.39 -20.93
C LEU A 8 34.33 -5.37 -20.41
N ARG A 9 33.19 -4.86 -19.95
CA ARG A 9 31.97 -5.68 -19.79
C ARG A 9 31.16 -5.55 -21.07
N GLY A 10 31.02 -6.68 -21.77
CA GLY A 10 30.22 -6.81 -22.98
C GLY A 10 28.73 -6.94 -22.65
N ILE A 11 27.92 -6.17 -23.37
CA ILE A 11 26.47 -6.33 -23.47
C ILE A 11 26.21 -7.45 -24.49
N ALA A 12 25.60 -8.54 -24.05
CA ALA A 12 25.21 -9.65 -24.91
C ALA A 12 23.92 -9.29 -25.67
N ALA A 13 24.06 -9.10 -26.98
CA ALA A 13 22.93 -9.04 -27.91
C ALA A 13 22.30 -10.44 -28.06
N ARG A 14 21.00 -10.57 -27.76
CA ARG A 14 20.20 -11.73 -28.19
C ARG A 14 19.45 -11.36 -29.46
N GLY A 15 19.75 -12.10 -30.52
CA GLY A 15 19.08 -12.02 -31.81
C GLY A 15 18.04 -13.12 -32.02
N ALA A 16 17.34 -12.93 -33.14
CA ALA A 16 16.59 -13.90 -33.95
C ALA A 16 15.21 -14.34 -33.44
N LEU A 17 14.20 -13.56 -33.83
CA LEU A 17 12.81 -13.97 -33.91
C LEU A 17 12.62 -14.83 -35.17
N ALA A 18 12.34 -16.12 -34.99
CA ALA A 18 11.97 -17.03 -36.06
C ALA A 18 10.46 -16.96 -36.32
N LEU A 19 10.10 -16.49 -37.51
CA LEU A 19 8.74 -16.46 -38.05
C LEU A 19 8.33 -17.89 -38.45
N LEU A 20 7.43 -18.52 -37.68
CA LEU A 20 6.78 -19.77 -38.08
C LEU A 20 5.31 -19.50 -38.39
N ALA A 21 4.97 -19.52 -39.68
CA ALA A 21 3.60 -19.55 -40.16
C ALA A 21 3.06 -20.98 -40.08
N LEU A 22 1.85 -21.16 -39.57
CA LEU A 22 1.03 -22.34 -39.87
C LEU A 22 -0.43 -21.94 -40.15
N PRO A 23 -1.12 -22.70 -41.03
CA PRO A 23 -2.34 -22.27 -41.71
C PRO A 23 -3.60 -22.67 -40.95
N GLY A 24 -4.71 -22.02 -41.33
CA GLY A 24 -5.99 -22.11 -40.64
C GLY A 24 -6.71 -23.44 -40.74
N CYS A 25 -7.70 -23.56 -39.86
CA CYS A 25 -8.86 -24.44 -39.98
C CYS A 25 -10.02 -23.79 -39.20
N ASN A 26 -11.06 -23.41 -39.92
CA ASN A 26 -12.42 -23.23 -39.39
C ASN A 26 -13.21 -24.46 -39.87
N PRO A 27 -13.97 -25.13 -38.99
CA PRO A 27 -15.39 -25.23 -39.28
C PRO A 27 -16.28 -25.12 -38.02
N ASP A 28 -17.15 -24.13 -38.05
CA ASP A 28 -18.61 -24.25 -38.00
C ASP A 28 -19.20 -25.63 -37.63
N THR A 29 -19.92 -25.72 -36.50
CA THR A 29 -21.10 -26.61 -36.33
C THR A 29 -21.96 -26.20 -35.11
N SER A 30 -23.17 -25.73 -35.42
CA SER A 30 -24.48 -26.13 -34.87
C SER A 30 -24.73 -26.31 -33.36
N ALA A 31 -25.63 -25.47 -32.86
CA ALA A 31 -26.88 -25.80 -32.15
C ALA A 31 -26.98 -27.09 -31.31
N GLN A 32 -27.20 -26.92 -30.01
CA GLN A 32 -27.93 -27.78 -29.05
C GLN A 32 -28.10 -26.91 -27.78
N GLY A 33 -29.22 -26.78 -27.10
CA GLY A 33 -30.45 -27.56 -27.04
C GLY A 33 -30.91 -27.46 -25.58
N ASP A 34 -32.07 -26.84 -25.34
CA ASP A 34 -32.74 -26.82 -24.04
C ASP A 34 -32.96 -28.24 -23.51
N GLY A 35 -32.76 -28.43 -22.21
CA GLY A 35 -32.97 -29.73 -21.56
C GLY A 35 -32.96 -29.64 -20.05
N ASP A 36 -34.17 -29.73 -19.48
CA ASP A 36 -34.54 -29.91 -18.08
C ASP A 36 -33.56 -30.70 -17.20
N MET A 37 -33.34 -30.20 -15.98
CA MET A 37 -32.80 -31.00 -14.87
C MET A 37 -33.84 -31.10 -13.74
N PRO A 38 -34.16 -32.31 -13.26
CA PRO A 38 -35.15 -32.51 -12.20
C PRO A 38 -34.51 -32.32 -10.82
N GLY A 39 -35.28 -31.76 -9.88
CA GLY A 39 -34.92 -31.77 -8.47
C GLY A 39 -35.01 -33.17 -7.86
N PRO A 40 -34.45 -33.32 -6.65
CA PRO A 40 -35.13 -34.16 -5.67
C PRO A 40 -35.26 -33.50 -4.29
N THR A 41 -36.44 -33.73 -3.74
CA THR A 41 -36.79 -33.94 -2.32
C THR A 41 -35.68 -34.71 -1.56
N SER A 42 -35.44 -34.60 -0.26
CA SER A 42 -36.37 -34.73 0.87
C SER A 42 -35.61 -34.56 2.20
N SER A 43 -36.34 -34.05 3.19
CA SER A 43 -36.27 -34.33 4.65
C SER A 43 -35.22 -35.30 5.19
N GLY A 44 -34.51 -34.87 6.23
CA GLY A 44 -33.72 -35.71 7.13
C GLY A 44 -33.52 -35.04 8.49
N ASP A 45 -34.50 -35.26 9.36
CA ASP A 45 -34.48 -35.01 10.81
C ASP A 45 -33.36 -35.80 11.50
N SER A 46 -32.60 -35.16 12.39
CA SER A 46 -31.90 -35.87 13.47
C SER A 46 -31.62 -34.94 14.65
N THR A 47 -32.09 -35.42 15.79
CA THR A 47 -31.99 -34.86 17.13
C THR A 47 -30.72 -35.37 17.85
N SER A 48 -30.46 -34.77 19.02
CA SER A 48 -29.50 -35.14 20.09
C SER A 48 -28.08 -34.59 19.91
N THR A 49 -27.36 -34.13 20.93
CA THR A 49 -27.40 -34.44 22.36
C THR A 49 -26.78 -33.29 23.16
N THR A 50 -27.43 -32.84 24.24
CA THR A 50 -26.84 -31.98 25.27
C THR A 50 -25.88 -32.78 26.15
N GLY A 51 -24.58 -32.48 26.05
CA GLY A 51 -23.54 -33.01 26.93
C GLY A 51 -23.13 -31.98 27.99
N SER A 52 -23.57 -32.22 29.22
CA SER A 52 -23.15 -31.53 30.44
C SER A 52 -21.77 -32.02 30.88
N SER A 53 -20.82 -31.11 31.09
CA SER A 53 -19.56 -31.40 31.80
C SER A 53 -19.43 -30.54 33.06
N THR A 54 -19.41 -31.25 34.19
CA THR A 54 -19.10 -30.84 35.55
C THR A 54 -17.66 -30.34 35.68
N SER A 55 -17.46 -29.12 36.18
CA SER A 55 -16.14 -28.61 36.60
C SER A 55 -15.85 -28.96 38.06
N THR A 56 -14.73 -29.62 38.31
CA THR A 56 -14.24 -29.97 39.65
C THR A 56 -13.44 -28.81 40.25
N THR A 57 -13.83 -28.38 41.45
CA THR A 57 -13.18 -27.35 42.25
C THR A 57 -11.88 -27.89 42.87
N GLY A 58 -10.73 -27.36 42.47
CA GLY A 58 -9.42 -27.66 43.03
C GLY A 58 -8.94 -26.56 43.96
N THR A 59 -8.86 -26.88 45.25
CA THR A 59 -8.27 -26.10 46.37
C THR A 59 -6.81 -25.73 46.13
N THR A 60 -6.48 -24.44 46.17
CA THR A 60 -5.09 -23.95 46.21
C THR A 60 -4.67 -23.69 47.65
N SER A 61 -3.61 -24.37 48.07
CA SER A 61 -2.99 -24.25 49.40
C SER A 61 -2.10 -23.01 49.46
N THR A 62 -2.37 -22.11 50.40
CA THR A 62 -1.52 -20.99 50.79
C THR A 62 -0.29 -21.47 51.56
N THR A 63 0.91 -21.18 51.08
CA THR A 63 2.15 -21.18 51.87
C THR A 63 2.73 -19.77 51.88
N THR A 64 2.50 -19.08 52.99
CA THR A 64 3.20 -17.85 53.40
C THR A 64 4.61 -18.23 53.84
N LEU A 65 5.62 -17.79 53.08
CA LEU A 65 7.01 -17.75 53.53
C LEU A 65 7.37 -16.29 53.82
N ASP A 66 7.39 -16.00 55.11
CA ASP A 66 7.95 -14.78 55.70
C ASP A 66 9.47 -14.97 55.80
N GLY A 67 10.22 -14.07 55.16
CA GLY A 67 11.66 -14.19 54.98
C GLY A 67 12.28 -12.81 54.82
N SER A 68 12.37 -12.09 55.95
CA SER A 68 13.10 -10.83 56.04
C SER A 68 14.61 -11.08 55.96
N SER A 69 15.24 -10.76 54.82
CA SER A 69 16.68 -10.53 54.74
C SER A 69 16.94 -9.07 54.35
N SER A 70 17.49 -8.33 55.31
CA SER A 70 18.00 -6.98 55.12
C SER A 70 19.31 -7.04 54.33
N ASP A 71 19.24 -6.81 53.02
CA ASP A 71 20.44 -6.61 52.21
C ASP A 71 20.79 -5.12 52.13
N THR A 72 22.02 -4.86 52.57
CA THR A 72 22.76 -3.61 52.47
C THR A 72 22.83 -3.12 51.03
N ALA A 73 22.44 -1.85 50.82
CA ALA A 73 22.48 -1.15 49.56
C ALA A 73 23.91 -1.09 48.99
N ASP A 74 24.23 -2.03 48.11
CA ASP A 74 25.36 -1.93 47.20
C ASP A 74 24.94 -1.02 46.04
N GLY A 75 25.65 0.10 45.88
CA GLY A 75 25.44 1.12 44.85
C GLY A 75 25.90 0.63 43.49
N GLY A 76 25.32 -0.49 43.04
CA GLY A 76 25.56 -1.09 41.74
C GLY A 76 25.15 -0.11 40.65
N SER A 77 26.15 0.50 40.02
CA SER A 77 26.05 1.05 38.68
C SER A 77 25.44 -0.04 37.80
N SER A 78 24.12 0.02 37.57
CA SER A 78 23.51 -0.80 36.54
C SER A 78 24.29 -0.46 35.27
N THR A 79 25.01 -1.44 34.77
CA THR A 79 25.56 -1.41 33.43
C THR A 79 24.34 -1.36 32.53
N GLY A 80 23.85 -0.14 32.30
CA GLY A 80 22.54 0.12 31.73
C GLY A 80 22.43 -0.63 30.43
N ASP A 81 21.51 -1.59 30.39
CA ASP A 81 21.18 -2.28 29.16
C ASP A 81 20.90 -1.19 28.11
N PRO A 82 21.43 -1.34 26.88
CA PRO A 82 21.17 -0.39 25.83
C PRO A 82 19.65 -0.22 25.69
N PRO A 83 19.14 1.01 25.49
CA PRO A 83 17.71 1.21 25.30
C PRO A 83 17.20 0.31 24.17
N PRO A 84 15.94 -0.18 24.27
CA PRO A 84 15.38 -1.05 23.25
C PRO A 84 15.47 -0.36 21.87
N PRO A 85 15.69 -1.13 20.79
CA PRO A 85 15.84 -0.56 19.47
C PRO A 85 14.55 0.20 19.10
N GLU A 86 14.68 1.45 18.66
CA GLU A 86 13.57 2.37 18.39
C GLU A 86 13.25 2.43 16.88
N LEU A 87 11.95 2.50 16.54
CA LEU A 87 11.51 2.80 15.19
C LEU A 87 11.73 4.29 14.91
N LEU A 88 12.59 4.60 13.95
CA LEU A 88 12.81 5.98 13.48
C LEU A 88 11.96 6.22 12.23
N VAL A 89 11.25 7.35 12.21
CA VAL A 89 10.38 7.76 11.10
C VAL A 89 10.64 9.21 10.73
N HIS A 90 10.59 9.51 9.45
CA HIS A 90 10.59 10.88 8.94
C HIS A 90 9.65 10.98 7.75
N PHE A 91 8.70 11.90 7.80
CA PHE A 91 7.89 12.27 6.65
C PHE A 91 8.33 13.63 6.12
N GLY A 92 8.50 13.73 4.81
CA GLY A 92 8.90 14.96 4.15
C GLY A 92 8.43 15.04 2.70
N THR A 93 8.73 16.17 2.07
CA THR A 93 8.52 16.37 0.63
C THR A 93 9.72 17.05 0.01
N PHE A 94 9.94 16.84 -1.28
CA PHE A 94 10.96 17.53 -2.05
C PHE A 94 10.46 17.78 -3.49
N SER A 95 11.05 18.75 -4.17
CA SER A 95 10.80 18.97 -5.60
C SER A 95 11.69 18.07 -6.43
N ALA A 96 11.10 17.29 -7.33
CA ALA A 96 11.81 16.42 -8.25
C ALA A 96 12.75 17.20 -9.18
N SER A 97 13.90 16.62 -9.50
CA SER A 97 14.88 17.23 -10.40
C SER A 97 14.29 17.57 -11.77
N SER A 98 14.63 18.75 -12.29
CA SER A 98 14.34 19.18 -13.68
C SER A 98 15.36 18.66 -14.70
N THR A 99 16.42 18.00 -14.23
CA THR A 99 17.46 17.38 -15.08
C THR A 99 17.66 15.91 -14.73
N LYS A 100 18.19 15.12 -15.68
CA LYS A 100 18.59 13.73 -15.41
C LYS A 100 19.79 13.70 -14.47
N GLY A 101 19.93 12.61 -13.72
CA GLY A 101 21.06 12.38 -12.82
C GLY A 101 20.69 12.42 -11.34
N MET A 102 21.73 12.48 -10.51
CA MET A 102 21.66 12.36 -9.05
C MET A 102 20.92 13.53 -8.39
N GLN A 103 20.00 13.21 -7.47
CA GLN A 103 19.39 14.13 -6.52
C GLN A 103 19.48 13.56 -5.10
N ALA A 104 20.13 14.28 -4.20
CA ALA A 104 20.17 13.93 -2.78
C ALA A 104 18.99 14.57 -2.03
N VAL A 105 18.37 13.80 -1.15
CA VAL A 105 17.38 14.24 -0.16
C VAL A 105 18.05 14.07 1.21
N THR A 106 18.27 15.19 1.90
CA THR A 106 19.00 15.25 3.18
C THR A 106 18.11 15.81 4.29
N GLY A 107 18.56 15.75 5.55
CA GLY A 107 17.80 16.24 6.70
C GLY A 107 16.78 15.24 7.24
N VAL A 108 16.90 13.95 6.90
CA VAL A 108 16.08 12.88 7.48
C VAL A 108 16.43 12.65 8.95
N GLY A 109 17.70 12.84 9.33
CA GLY A 109 18.21 12.70 10.69
C GLY A 109 18.69 11.30 11.06
N PHE A 110 18.60 10.34 10.14
CA PHE A 110 19.06 8.97 10.29
C PHE A 110 19.28 8.32 8.91
N GLU A 111 19.99 7.18 8.89
CA GLU A 111 20.11 6.30 7.71
C GLU A 111 18.81 5.50 7.53
N PRO A 112 18.03 5.73 6.46
CA PRO A 112 16.84 4.92 6.20
C PRO A 112 17.22 3.47 5.90
N HIS A 113 16.35 2.54 6.30
CA HIS A 113 16.36 1.15 5.83
C HIS A 113 15.26 0.90 4.80
N ALA A 114 14.25 1.76 4.73
CA ALA A 114 13.28 1.80 3.65
C ALA A 114 12.80 3.23 3.39
N VAL A 115 12.43 3.51 2.14
CA VAL A 115 11.76 4.77 1.77
C VAL A 115 10.54 4.45 0.91
N LEU A 116 9.38 4.96 1.31
CA LEU A 116 8.15 4.91 0.51
C LEU A 116 7.98 6.27 -0.16
N LEU A 117 7.72 6.29 -1.47
CA LEU A 117 7.64 7.52 -2.27
C LEU A 117 6.33 7.58 -3.02
N TRP A 118 5.78 8.79 -3.13
CA TRP A 118 4.56 9.06 -3.88
C TRP A 118 4.68 10.39 -4.60
N ILE A 119 4.24 10.40 -5.85
CA ILE A 119 4.41 11.52 -6.77
C ILE A 119 3.09 11.80 -7.50
N THR A 120 2.83 13.08 -7.75
CA THR A 120 1.75 13.54 -8.63
C THR A 120 2.26 14.60 -9.61
N GLU A 121 1.37 15.11 -10.44
CA GLU A 121 1.62 16.27 -11.30
C GLU A 121 1.79 17.59 -10.54
N HIS A 122 1.47 17.66 -9.25
CA HIS A 122 1.57 18.88 -8.46
C HIS A 122 3.02 19.36 -8.36
N GLN A 123 3.26 20.66 -8.59
CA GLN A 123 4.52 21.33 -8.23
C GLN A 123 4.43 22.04 -6.87
N ALA A 124 3.21 22.18 -6.34
CA ALA A 124 2.90 22.74 -5.04
C ALA A 124 1.54 22.21 -4.55
N ALA A 125 1.25 22.37 -3.26
CA ALA A 125 -0.06 22.06 -2.69
C ALA A 125 -1.19 22.81 -3.39
N GLY A 126 -2.35 22.17 -3.54
CA GLY A 126 -3.52 22.75 -4.19
C GLY A 126 -4.29 21.75 -5.04
N LEU A 127 -5.06 22.30 -5.98
CA LEU A 127 -5.94 21.59 -6.91
C LEU A 127 -5.40 21.68 -8.33
N ILE A 128 -5.45 20.58 -9.09
CA ILE A 128 -5.14 20.54 -10.52
C ILE A 128 -6.15 19.68 -11.29
N ASP A 129 -6.26 19.89 -12.60
CA ASP A 129 -7.24 19.23 -13.49
C ASP A 129 -6.72 17.91 -14.11
N GLN A 130 -5.89 17.17 -13.37
CA GLN A 130 -5.27 15.90 -13.82
C GLN A 130 -5.07 14.94 -12.64
N GLY A 131 -5.22 13.64 -12.91
CA GLY A 131 -5.08 12.58 -11.92
C GLY A 131 -3.99 11.62 -12.34
N HIS A 132 -2.74 12.06 -12.22
CA HIS A 132 -1.59 11.19 -12.33
C HIS A 132 -1.06 10.92 -10.94
N PHE A 133 -0.90 9.65 -10.60
CA PHE A 133 -0.41 9.22 -9.31
C PHE A 133 0.61 8.11 -9.49
N GLY A 134 1.74 8.24 -8.84
CA GLY A 134 2.77 7.21 -8.74
C GLY A 134 3.04 6.90 -7.28
N ARG A 135 3.30 5.62 -6.98
CA ARG A 135 3.73 5.14 -5.67
C ARG A 135 4.82 4.09 -5.86
N GLY A 136 5.83 4.12 -5.02
CA GLY A 136 6.85 3.09 -5.01
C GLY A 136 7.60 3.08 -3.69
N TRP A 137 8.57 2.19 -3.62
CA TRP A 137 9.42 2.04 -2.45
C TRP A 137 10.77 1.43 -2.80
N THR A 138 11.69 1.54 -1.84
CA THR A 138 13.03 0.98 -1.91
C THR A 138 13.48 0.49 -0.53
N ASP A 139 14.30 -0.56 -0.50
CA ASP A 139 15.11 -0.99 0.65
C ASP A 139 16.61 -0.61 0.47
N GLY A 140 16.93 0.19 -0.56
CA GLY A 140 18.29 0.59 -0.93
C GLY A 140 19.01 -0.37 -1.87
N LEU A 141 18.49 -1.59 -2.05
CA LEU A 141 19.02 -2.60 -2.96
C LEU A 141 18.03 -2.97 -4.09
N HIS A 142 16.74 -2.98 -3.77
CA HIS A 142 15.64 -3.29 -4.66
C HIS A 142 14.66 -2.13 -4.67
N ASP A 143 14.09 -1.90 -5.85
CA ASP A 143 13.11 -0.86 -6.10
C ASP A 143 11.83 -1.48 -6.68
N GLY A 144 10.72 -0.77 -6.53
CA GLY A 144 9.51 -1.07 -7.28
C GLY A 144 8.52 0.07 -7.20
N ALA A 145 7.82 0.33 -8.31
CA ALA A 145 6.83 1.38 -8.37
C ALA A 145 5.69 1.04 -9.33
N VAL A 146 4.54 1.63 -9.03
CA VAL A 146 3.34 1.62 -9.86
C VAL A 146 2.86 3.04 -10.10
N ALA A 147 2.23 3.27 -11.23
CA ALA A 147 1.55 4.53 -11.51
C ALA A 147 0.25 4.33 -12.26
N THR A 148 -0.62 5.33 -12.14
CA THR A 148 -1.86 5.47 -12.90
C THR A 148 -1.95 6.89 -13.45
N ALA A 149 -2.63 7.05 -14.57
CA ALA A 149 -2.85 8.33 -15.20
C ALA A 149 -4.22 8.40 -15.87
N TRP A 150 -4.92 9.49 -15.57
CA TRP A 150 -6.10 9.96 -16.28
C TRP A 150 -6.11 11.50 -16.29
N ALA A 151 -6.80 12.08 -17.27
CA ALA A 151 -6.82 13.52 -17.49
C ALA A 151 -8.24 14.00 -17.85
N ASP A 152 -8.50 15.27 -17.53
CA ASP A 152 -9.77 15.91 -17.87
C ASP A 152 -10.01 15.91 -19.39
N GLY A 153 -11.24 15.61 -19.79
CA GLY A 153 -11.66 15.53 -21.19
C GLY A 153 -11.06 14.36 -21.99
N GLU A 154 -10.19 13.53 -21.38
CA GLU A 154 -9.52 12.43 -22.05
C GLU A 154 -10.24 11.10 -21.82
N THR A 155 -10.26 10.28 -22.86
CA THR A 155 -10.83 8.91 -22.83
C THR A 155 -9.76 7.85 -22.57
N ALA A 156 -8.49 8.22 -22.72
CA ALA A 156 -7.36 7.33 -22.48
C ALA A 156 -6.98 7.37 -21.01
N THR A 157 -6.72 6.18 -20.47
CA THR A 157 -6.21 5.96 -19.12
C THR A 157 -4.95 5.12 -19.24
N ARG A 158 -4.01 5.24 -18.32
CA ARG A 158 -2.79 4.43 -18.32
C ARG A 158 -2.47 3.94 -16.93
N SER A 159 -1.88 2.76 -16.84
CA SER A 159 -1.15 2.33 -15.66
C SER A 159 0.22 1.84 -16.06
N ARG A 160 1.15 1.90 -15.11
CA ARG A 160 2.53 1.50 -15.29
C ARG A 160 2.98 0.70 -14.08
N TRP A 161 3.79 -0.31 -14.34
CA TRP A 161 4.55 -1.05 -13.35
C TRP A 161 6.01 -1.10 -13.77
N VAL A 162 6.91 -0.89 -12.81
CA VAL A 162 8.36 -0.94 -12.98
C VAL A 162 8.99 -1.60 -11.76
N ASP A 163 10.01 -2.42 -12.00
CA ASP A 163 10.70 -3.25 -10.99
C ASP A 163 12.16 -2.83 -10.75
N ASP A 164 12.61 -1.74 -11.38
CA ASP A 164 13.94 -1.16 -11.25
C ASP A 164 13.93 0.36 -10.96
N ALA A 165 12.78 0.89 -10.51
CA ALA A 165 12.61 2.28 -10.11
C ALA A 165 11.64 2.40 -8.91
N CYS A 166 11.96 3.29 -7.97
CA CYS A 166 11.15 3.56 -6.77
C CYS A 166 10.22 4.77 -6.95
N ILE A 167 10.37 5.51 -8.04
CA ILE A 167 9.43 6.53 -8.53
C ILE A 167 9.13 6.23 -9.99
N THR A 168 7.84 6.20 -10.35
CA THR A 168 7.41 6.26 -11.75
C THR A 168 6.12 7.06 -11.86
N LEU A 169 5.96 7.78 -12.97
CA LEU A 169 4.76 8.53 -13.32
C LEU A 169 4.59 8.49 -14.84
N VAL A 170 3.36 8.26 -15.29
CA VAL A 170 2.99 8.27 -16.71
C VAL A 170 1.95 9.35 -17.00
N ASN A 171 1.84 9.76 -18.26
CA ASN A 171 0.69 10.55 -18.74
C ASN A 171 -0.37 9.62 -19.38
N VAL A 172 -1.49 10.19 -19.82
CA VAL A 172 -2.57 9.42 -20.49
C VAL A 172 -2.20 8.88 -21.88
N GLN A 173 -1.13 9.39 -22.50
CA GLN A 173 -0.58 8.81 -23.74
C GLN A 173 0.21 7.53 -23.45
N GLY A 174 0.75 7.38 -22.24
CA GLY A 174 1.60 6.27 -21.81
C GLY A 174 3.09 6.62 -21.79
N ASP A 175 3.43 7.89 -21.98
CA ASP A 175 4.81 8.35 -21.84
C ASP A 175 5.17 8.43 -20.36
N VAL A 176 6.38 7.99 -20.04
CA VAL A 176 6.97 8.19 -18.71
C VAL A 176 7.34 9.67 -18.57
N VAL A 177 6.78 10.34 -17.56
CA VAL A 177 6.96 11.78 -17.32
C VAL A 177 7.75 12.10 -16.05
N ALA A 178 8.05 11.08 -15.24
CA ALA A 178 8.99 11.12 -14.12
C ALA A 178 9.40 9.67 -13.78
N GLU A 179 10.69 9.40 -13.63
CA GLU A 179 11.17 8.07 -13.21
C GLU A 179 12.54 8.18 -12.55
N ALA A 180 12.67 7.58 -11.38
CA ALA A 180 13.92 7.54 -10.62
C ALA A 180 14.09 6.21 -9.89
N SER A 181 15.32 5.76 -9.82
CA SER A 181 15.74 4.62 -9.00
C SER A 181 16.56 5.09 -7.82
N THR A 182 16.68 4.23 -6.81
CA THR A 182 17.47 4.51 -5.62
C THR A 182 18.95 4.34 -5.94
N ALA A 183 19.74 5.36 -5.62
CA ALA A 183 21.19 5.31 -5.78
C ALA A 183 21.89 4.93 -4.47
N SER A 184 21.44 5.46 -3.34
CA SER A 184 21.92 5.10 -2.00
C SER A 184 20.92 5.49 -0.91
N LEU A 185 20.96 4.76 0.21
CA LEU A 185 20.45 5.21 1.50
C LEU A 185 21.66 5.74 2.29
N ASP A 186 21.58 7.00 2.71
CA ASP A 186 22.69 7.77 3.26
C ASP A 186 22.45 8.06 4.74
N ALA A 187 23.51 8.36 5.51
CA ALA A 187 23.41 8.56 6.97
C ALA A 187 22.42 9.66 7.44
N ASP A 188 22.02 10.58 6.56
CA ASP A 188 21.07 11.66 6.84
C ASP A 188 19.98 11.77 5.74
N GLY A 189 19.70 10.67 5.03
CA GLY A 189 18.66 10.62 4.01
C GLY A 189 18.91 9.61 2.91
N PHE A 190 18.70 10.02 1.66
CA PHE A 190 18.84 9.11 0.52
C PHE A 190 19.12 9.89 -0.76
N SER A 191 19.63 9.17 -1.76
CA SER A 191 19.91 9.73 -3.08
C SER A 191 19.18 8.95 -4.17
N LEU A 192 18.63 9.67 -5.13
CA LEU A 192 17.91 9.13 -6.29
C LEU A 192 18.68 9.41 -7.58
N GLU A 193 18.64 8.50 -8.54
CA GLU A 193 19.11 8.72 -9.91
C GLU A 193 17.92 8.91 -10.85
N TRP A 194 17.73 10.14 -11.36
CA TRP A 194 16.63 10.45 -12.27
C TRP A 194 16.91 9.98 -13.70
N ILE A 195 16.17 8.96 -14.13
CA ILE A 195 16.17 8.42 -15.50
C ILE A 195 15.34 9.33 -16.41
N THR A 196 14.19 9.78 -15.92
CA THR A 196 13.31 10.77 -16.55
C THR A 196 13.05 11.89 -15.56
N PRO A 197 13.46 13.15 -15.83
CA PRO A 197 13.33 14.24 -14.87
C PRO A 197 11.88 14.45 -14.45
N GLY A 198 11.65 14.71 -13.15
CA GLY A 198 10.30 14.95 -12.64
C GLY A 198 9.77 16.36 -12.88
N ASN A 199 10.59 17.29 -13.38
CA ASN A 199 10.20 18.67 -13.71
C ASN A 199 9.58 19.42 -12.52
N GLU A 200 10.24 19.38 -11.36
CA GLU A 200 9.85 20.10 -10.13
C GLU A 200 8.53 19.62 -9.50
N ARG A 201 7.98 18.49 -9.95
CA ARG A 201 6.86 17.83 -9.27
C ARG A 201 7.21 17.55 -7.81
N GLN A 202 6.25 17.76 -6.92
CA GLN A 202 6.36 17.47 -5.51
C GLN A 202 6.31 15.96 -5.31
N VAL A 203 7.35 15.43 -4.68
CA VAL A 203 7.43 14.04 -4.23
C VAL A 203 7.31 14.05 -2.72
N ALA A 204 6.40 13.24 -2.20
CA ALA A 204 6.32 12.97 -0.77
C ALA A 204 6.98 11.65 -0.45
N TYR A 205 7.56 11.56 0.74
CA TYR A 205 8.25 10.36 1.17
C TYR A 205 8.05 10.09 2.66
N LEU A 206 8.06 8.81 3.00
CA LEU A 206 8.19 8.30 4.36
C LEU A 206 9.47 7.48 4.44
N ALA A 207 10.45 7.95 5.20
CA ALA A 207 11.67 7.22 5.52
C ALA A 207 11.48 6.45 6.84
N LEU A 208 11.86 5.18 6.84
CA LEU A 208 11.83 4.28 8.00
C LEU A 208 13.26 3.82 8.30
N GLY A 209 13.65 3.81 9.57
CA GLY A 209 14.97 3.36 10.00
C GLY A 209 15.01 2.90 11.46
N GLY A 210 16.20 2.82 12.04
CA GLY A 210 16.39 2.37 13.41
C GLY A 210 16.23 0.86 13.54
N SER A 211 15.24 0.40 14.30
CA SER A 211 14.98 -1.03 14.54
C SER A 211 14.46 -1.80 13.31
N VAL A 212 14.06 -1.08 12.26
CA VAL A 212 13.38 -1.67 11.10
C VAL A 212 14.33 -2.51 10.26
N GLU A 213 13.88 -3.67 9.82
CA GLU A 213 14.42 -4.36 8.65
C GLU A 213 13.38 -4.33 7.54
N ALA A 214 13.83 -4.14 6.31
CA ALA A 214 12.96 -4.03 5.16
C ALA A 214 13.46 -4.91 4.01
N ALA A 215 12.52 -5.41 3.23
CA ALA A 215 12.78 -6.04 1.96
C ALA A 215 11.76 -5.54 0.94
N VAL A 216 12.24 -5.18 -0.24
CA VAL A 216 11.41 -4.85 -1.40
C VAL A 216 11.52 -5.93 -2.45
N GLY A 217 10.40 -6.21 -3.12
CA GLY A 217 10.43 -7.05 -4.30
C GLY A 217 9.23 -6.86 -5.20
N ASN A 218 9.24 -7.65 -6.27
CA ASN A 218 8.33 -7.53 -7.38
C ASN A 218 7.86 -8.93 -7.76
N LEU A 219 6.56 -9.08 -8.01
CA LEU A 219 5.95 -10.35 -8.38
C LEU A 219 4.80 -10.15 -9.34
N VAL A 220 4.48 -11.22 -10.05
CA VAL A 220 3.37 -11.28 -10.99
C VAL A 220 2.34 -12.25 -10.43
N LEU A 221 1.17 -11.75 -10.02
CA LEU A 221 0.11 -12.58 -9.45
C LEU A 221 -0.62 -13.34 -10.57
N THR A 222 -0.29 -14.61 -10.79
CA THR A 222 -0.90 -15.45 -11.86
C THR A 222 -1.42 -16.80 -11.37
N SER A 223 -0.96 -17.23 -10.21
CA SER A 223 -1.27 -18.53 -9.61
C SER A 223 -2.36 -18.39 -8.54
N PRO A 224 -3.08 -19.48 -8.19
CA PRO A 224 -4.04 -19.48 -7.08
C PRO A 224 -3.40 -19.08 -5.75
N THR A 225 -2.14 -19.46 -5.56
CA THR A 225 -1.30 -19.01 -4.45
C THR A 225 0.05 -18.62 -5.01
N GLU A 226 0.54 -17.46 -4.61
CA GLU A 226 1.87 -16.95 -4.94
C GLU A 226 2.66 -16.85 -3.65
N THR A 227 3.88 -17.38 -3.64
CA THR A 227 4.76 -17.39 -2.47
C THR A 227 5.96 -16.47 -2.74
N VAL A 228 6.31 -15.68 -1.74
CA VAL A 228 7.53 -14.88 -1.67
C VAL A 228 8.41 -15.50 -0.59
N ASP A 229 9.52 -16.11 -0.99
CA ASP A 229 10.50 -16.80 -0.13
C ASP A 229 11.86 -16.07 -0.03
N THR A 230 11.90 -14.84 -0.53
CA THR A 230 13.12 -14.02 -0.61
C THR A 230 13.18 -12.90 0.42
N VAL A 231 12.26 -12.84 1.39
CA VAL A 231 12.25 -11.77 2.40
C VAL A 231 13.40 -11.96 3.39
N GLY A 232 13.67 -13.21 3.80
CA GLY A 232 14.76 -13.56 4.71
C GLY A 232 14.51 -13.20 6.19
N PHE A 233 13.29 -12.78 6.53
CA PHE A 233 12.81 -12.59 7.89
C PHE A 233 11.30 -12.81 7.97
N LEU A 234 10.78 -13.03 9.19
CA LEU A 234 9.33 -13.05 9.46
C LEU A 234 8.75 -11.62 9.40
N PRO A 235 7.93 -11.26 8.41
CA PRO A 235 7.33 -9.93 8.33
C PRO A 235 6.36 -9.66 9.48
N GLU A 236 6.30 -8.41 9.92
CA GLU A 236 5.31 -7.87 10.87
C GLU A 236 4.32 -6.94 10.17
N ALA A 237 4.69 -6.37 9.01
CA ALA A 237 3.79 -5.69 8.10
C ALA A 237 4.20 -5.93 6.65
N ILE A 238 3.22 -6.04 5.77
CA ILE A 238 3.40 -6.19 4.32
C ILE A 238 2.55 -5.13 3.63
N LEU A 239 3.17 -4.30 2.80
CA LEU A 239 2.49 -3.35 1.92
C LEU A 239 2.58 -3.85 0.48
N LEU A 240 1.49 -3.68 -0.27
CA LEU A 240 1.34 -4.19 -1.63
C LEU A 240 0.80 -3.06 -2.50
N ALA A 241 1.37 -2.89 -3.69
CA ALA A 241 0.85 -1.97 -4.69
C ALA A 241 0.85 -2.68 -6.04
N GLY A 242 -0.30 -2.70 -6.70
CA GLY A 242 -0.52 -3.52 -7.88
C GLY A 242 -1.28 -2.80 -8.99
N VAL A 243 -0.98 -3.18 -10.22
CA VAL A 243 -1.70 -2.76 -11.42
C VAL A 243 -1.95 -3.97 -12.31
N GLU A 244 -3.04 -3.96 -13.08
CA GLU A 244 -3.38 -5.05 -13.99
C GLU A 244 -2.55 -5.03 -15.29
N GLU A 245 -1.23 -4.99 -15.16
CA GLU A 245 -0.32 -4.90 -16.30
C GLU A 245 0.85 -5.84 -16.13
N LEU A 246 1.31 -6.42 -17.25
CA LEU A 246 2.45 -7.34 -17.29
C LEU A 246 3.22 -7.32 -18.62
N PRO A 247 4.50 -7.73 -18.60
CA PRO A 247 5.45 -7.76 -17.48
C PRO A 247 6.19 -6.42 -17.29
N ALA A 248 6.81 -6.17 -16.13
CA ALA A 248 7.62 -4.96 -15.91
C ALA A 248 8.84 -4.86 -16.85
N PRO A 249 9.27 -3.64 -17.23
CA PRO A 249 8.48 -2.42 -17.19
C PRO A 249 7.38 -2.47 -18.25
N SER A 250 6.13 -2.23 -17.86
CA SER A 250 5.00 -2.15 -18.79
C SER A 250 4.21 -0.87 -18.57
N THR A 251 3.57 -0.42 -19.64
CA THR A 251 2.56 0.63 -19.57
C THR A 251 1.39 0.17 -20.40
N GLY A 252 0.24 -0.02 -19.75
CA GLY A 252 -0.94 -0.49 -20.44
C GLY A 252 -2.06 0.52 -20.48
N SER A 253 -3.12 0.10 -21.15
CA SER A 253 -4.19 0.98 -21.64
C SER A 253 -5.29 1.24 -20.62
N ARG A 254 -5.18 0.67 -19.41
CA ARG A 254 -6.16 0.76 -18.33
C ARG A 254 -5.52 1.46 -17.14
N GLY A 255 -6.15 2.50 -16.62
CA GLY A 255 -5.67 3.23 -15.44
C GLY A 255 -6.30 2.63 -14.19
N GLY A 256 -5.64 1.63 -13.61
CA GLY A 256 -6.04 1.06 -12.33
C GLY A 256 -4.86 0.98 -11.40
N HIS A 257 -5.10 1.17 -10.12
CA HIS A 257 -4.10 0.97 -9.08
C HIS A 257 -4.77 0.43 -7.82
N GLY A 258 -4.20 -0.66 -7.33
CA GLY A 258 -4.52 -1.29 -6.06
C GLY A 258 -3.45 -0.99 -5.03
N PHE A 259 -3.86 -0.75 -3.79
CA PHE A 259 -2.98 -0.73 -2.65
C PHE A 259 -3.56 -1.61 -1.56
N GLY A 260 -2.69 -2.27 -0.80
CA GLY A 260 -3.15 -2.97 0.37
C GLY A 260 -2.08 -3.20 1.40
N VAL A 261 -2.56 -3.57 2.57
CA VAL A 261 -1.79 -3.78 3.78
C VAL A 261 -2.23 -5.10 4.40
N ALA A 262 -1.26 -5.89 4.82
CA ALA A 262 -1.50 -7.06 5.64
C ALA A 262 -0.58 -7.07 6.86
N VAL A 263 -1.18 -7.27 8.04
CA VAL A 263 -0.48 -7.47 9.31
C VAL A 263 -0.70 -8.92 9.74
N PRO A 264 0.35 -9.77 9.77
CA PRO A 264 0.21 -11.18 10.11
C PRO A 264 -0.46 -11.38 11.48
N GLY A 265 -1.56 -12.14 11.50
CA GLY A 265 -2.32 -12.42 12.72
C GLY A 265 -3.26 -11.29 13.19
N ASP A 266 -3.36 -10.19 12.45
CA ASP A 266 -4.27 -9.07 12.71
C ASP A 266 -5.10 -8.77 11.44
N ALA A 267 -5.65 -7.56 11.33
CA ALA A 267 -6.43 -7.13 10.18
C ALA A 267 -5.58 -6.90 8.93
N SER A 268 -6.24 -7.00 7.79
CA SER A 268 -5.73 -6.59 6.48
C SER A 268 -6.79 -5.76 5.77
N HIS A 269 -6.38 -4.86 4.88
CA HIS A 269 -7.29 -4.17 3.99
C HIS A 269 -6.63 -3.92 2.65
N GLY A 270 -7.45 -3.80 1.62
CA GLY A 270 -7.03 -3.39 0.29
C GLY A 270 -8.02 -2.41 -0.30
N SER A 271 -7.50 -1.36 -0.90
CA SER A 271 -8.26 -0.44 -1.73
C SER A 271 -7.85 -0.65 -3.18
N ALA A 272 -8.76 -0.33 -4.09
CA ALA A 272 -8.36 -0.11 -5.46
C ALA A 272 -9.26 0.93 -6.10
N HIS A 273 -8.75 1.49 -7.18
CA HIS A 273 -9.52 2.28 -8.10
C HIS A 273 -9.16 1.88 -9.52
N ARG A 274 -10.08 2.17 -10.44
CA ARG A 274 -9.87 2.01 -11.87
C ARG A 274 -10.76 2.91 -12.66
N GLU A 275 -10.18 3.44 -13.72
CA GLU A 275 -10.85 4.16 -14.79
C GLU A 275 -10.94 3.29 -16.04
N ARG A 276 -12.11 3.27 -16.66
CA ARG A 276 -12.29 2.65 -17.98
C ARG A 276 -11.82 3.59 -19.08
N SER A 277 -11.21 3.01 -20.11
CA SER A 277 -10.97 3.73 -21.38
C SER A 277 -12.25 3.81 -22.22
N GLY A 278 -12.62 5.01 -22.69
CA GLY A 278 -13.61 5.16 -23.77
C GLY A 278 -14.93 5.89 -23.50
N GLY A 279 -15.11 6.62 -22.39
CA GLY A 279 -16.29 7.49 -22.20
C GLY A 279 -16.73 7.65 -20.74
N SER A 280 -17.48 8.72 -20.46
CA SER A 280 -17.86 9.20 -19.11
C SER A 280 -18.57 8.15 -18.24
N GLY A 281 -18.02 7.85 -17.06
CA GLY A 281 -18.78 7.31 -15.92
C GLY A 281 -18.56 5.85 -15.53
N ASP A 282 -17.66 5.13 -16.19
CA ASP A 282 -17.43 3.69 -15.94
C ASP A 282 -16.09 3.45 -15.21
N GLY A 283 -15.85 4.16 -14.11
CA GLY A 283 -14.77 3.81 -13.19
C GLY A 283 -15.30 3.00 -12.01
N SER A 284 -14.41 2.36 -11.26
CA SER A 284 -14.79 1.88 -9.92
C SER A 284 -13.71 2.17 -8.90
N SER A 285 -14.12 2.43 -7.67
CA SER A 285 -13.26 2.40 -6.51
C SER A 285 -13.93 1.62 -5.40
N GLY A 286 -13.12 1.17 -4.46
CA GLY A 286 -13.63 0.53 -3.28
C GLY A 286 -12.51 0.17 -2.32
N LEU A 287 -12.95 -0.21 -1.14
CA LEU A 287 -12.11 -0.77 -0.11
C LEU A 287 -12.72 -2.09 0.34
N SER A 288 -11.88 -3.04 0.70
CA SER A 288 -12.29 -4.29 1.30
C SER A 288 -11.45 -4.57 2.52
N SER A 289 -12.09 -5.02 3.60
CA SER A 289 -11.42 -5.57 4.76
C SER A 289 -11.04 -7.04 4.49
N ASP A 290 -10.12 -7.56 5.29
CA ASP A 290 -9.72 -8.98 5.31
C ASP A 290 -9.08 -9.46 3.99
N VAL A 291 -8.42 -8.53 3.30
CA VAL A 291 -7.70 -8.73 2.04
C VAL A 291 -6.37 -7.98 2.10
N ALA A 292 -5.33 -8.56 1.54
CA ALA A 292 -3.98 -7.99 1.48
C ALA A 292 -3.80 -7.07 0.26
N LEU A 293 -4.51 -7.34 -0.84
CA LEU A 293 -4.50 -6.52 -2.04
C LEU A 293 -5.83 -6.70 -2.78
N VAL A 294 -6.35 -5.62 -3.35
CA VAL A 294 -7.46 -5.66 -4.29
C VAL A 294 -7.09 -4.90 -5.56
N THR A 295 -7.67 -5.30 -6.68
CA THR A 295 -7.66 -4.54 -7.93
C THR A 295 -9.10 -4.31 -8.40
N ALA A 296 -9.33 -3.15 -9.00
CA ALA A 296 -10.64 -2.72 -9.44
C ALA A 296 -10.92 -3.14 -10.89
N ASN A 297 -12.19 -3.41 -11.22
CA ASN A 297 -12.64 -3.58 -12.61
C ASN A 297 -13.28 -2.28 -13.13
N ASP A 298 -13.61 -2.21 -14.43
CA ASP A 298 -14.30 -1.04 -15.00
C ASP A 298 -15.70 -0.84 -14.34
N VAL A 299 -16.29 -1.93 -13.83
CA VAL A 299 -17.56 -1.93 -13.09
C VAL A 299 -17.43 -2.91 -11.92
N PRO A 300 -17.96 -2.60 -10.72
CA PRO A 300 -18.01 -3.56 -9.62
C PRO A 300 -18.60 -4.92 -10.05
N PRO A 301 -18.12 -6.04 -9.48
CA PRO A 301 -17.18 -6.20 -8.36
C PRO A 301 -15.70 -6.01 -8.73
N PRO A 302 -14.77 -6.00 -7.74
CA PRO A 302 -13.32 -5.99 -7.99
C PRO A 302 -12.87 -7.13 -8.92
N SER A 303 -11.80 -6.88 -9.67
CA SER A 303 -11.24 -7.80 -10.65
C SER A 303 -10.30 -8.84 -10.06
N GLY A 304 -9.63 -8.52 -8.95
CA GLY A 304 -8.68 -9.38 -8.27
C GLY A 304 -8.71 -9.13 -6.77
N ILE A 305 -8.94 -10.17 -5.96
CA ILE A 305 -8.88 -10.11 -4.49
C ILE A 305 -7.84 -11.12 -3.99
N TYR A 306 -6.89 -10.64 -3.19
CA TYR A 306 -5.82 -11.45 -2.62
C TYR A 306 -5.81 -11.31 -1.11
N SER A 307 -5.72 -12.43 -0.39
CA SER A 307 -5.54 -12.45 1.06
C SER A 307 -4.19 -13.07 1.41
N LEU A 308 -3.62 -12.60 2.52
CA LEU A 308 -2.45 -13.22 3.13
C LEU A 308 -2.83 -14.64 3.59
N SER A 309 -2.13 -15.66 3.11
CA SER A 309 -2.45 -17.07 3.39
C SER A 309 -1.35 -17.83 4.15
N GLY A 310 -0.16 -17.24 4.25
CA GLY A 310 0.94 -17.79 5.03
C GLY A 310 2.02 -16.73 5.27
N VAL A 311 2.70 -16.85 6.40
CA VAL A 311 3.83 -15.99 6.80
C VAL A 311 4.81 -16.86 7.58
N ASP A 312 6.08 -16.83 7.19
CA ASP A 312 7.15 -17.57 7.83
C ASP A 312 8.47 -16.79 7.78
N LEU A 313 9.57 -17.41 8.20
CA LEU A 313 10.88 -16.76 8.24
C LEU A 313 11.47 -16.47 6.85
N GLU A 314 10.93 -17.07 5.78
CA GLU A 314 11.41 -16.90 4.41
C GLU A 314 10.58 -15.83 3.68
N GLY A 315 9.30 -15.69 4.03
CA GLY A 315 8.49 -14.54 3.66
C GLY A 315 6.99 -14.76 3.87
N PHE A 316 6.21 -14.69 2.79
CA PHE A 316 4.75 -14.73 2.86
C PHE A 316 4.12 -15.35 1.61
N ALA A 317 2.84 -15.71 1.71
CA ALA A 317 2.04 -16.19 0.61
C ALA A 317 0.75 -15.38 0.44
N LEU A 318 0.37 -15.14 -0.80
CA LEU A 318 -0.89 -14.51 -1.19
C LEU A 318 -1.77 -15.53 -1.88
N THR A 319 -2.99 -15.73 -1.39
CA THR A 319 -3.98 -16.57 -2.05
C THR A 319 -5.03 -15.71 -2.73
N HIS A 320 -5.24 -16.02 -4.00
CA HIS A 320 -6.24 -15.41 -4.84
C HIS A 320 -7.64 -15.94 -4.49
N ARG A 321 -8.59 -15.04 -4.24
CA ARG A 321 -9.99 -15.38 -3.89
C ARG A 321 -10.92 -15.30 -5.09
N THR A 322 -10.76 -14.27 -5.91
CA THR A 322 -11.64 -13.97 -7.05
C THR A 322 -10.89 -13.19 -8.11
N GLY A 323 -11.11 -13.51 -9.39
CA GLY A 323 -10.46 -12.86 -10.53
C GLY A 323 -9.82 -13.85 -11.50
N VAL A 324 -9.28 -13.37 -12.62
CA VAL A 324 -8.44 -14.15 -13.54
C VAL A 324 -7.32 -13.34 -14.19
N GLN A 325 -7.22 -12.04 -13.89
CA GLN A 325 -6.24 -11.18 -14.55
C GLN A 325 -4.90 -11.24 -13.83
N PRO A 326 -3.80 -11.38 -14.57
CA PRO A 326 -2.48 -11.22 -14.00
C PRO A 326 -2.25 -9.80 -13.49
N ILE A 327 -1.62 -9.65 -12.32
CA ILE A 327 -1.36 -8.34 -11.70
C ILE A 327 0.12 -8.19 -11.40
N GLY A 328 0.74 -7.19 -12.04
CA GLY A 328 2.08 -6.73 -11.69
C GLY A 328 2.03 -6.05 -10.32
N THR A 329 2.77 -6.60 -9.36
CA THR A 329 2.72 -6.18 -7.97
C THR A 329 4.12 -5.91 -7.47
N THR A 330 4.32 -4.75 -6.86
CA THR A 330 5.46 -4.52 -5.98
C THR A 330 5.02 -4.73 -4.53
N TRP A 331 5.95 -5.13 -3.65
CA TRP A 331 5.71 -5.34 -2.23
C TRP A 331 6.85 -4.78 -1.38
N LEU A 332 6.51 -4.37 -0.15
CA LEU A 332 7.43 -3.98 0.92
C LEU A 332 7.09 -4.79 2.17
N ALA A 333 8.03 -5.62 2.63
CA ALA A 333 7.92 -6.35 3.89
C ALA A 333 8.76 -5.65 4.96
N LEU A 334 8.23 -5.55 6.19
CA LEU A 334 8.86 -4.87 7.31
C LEU A 334 8.94 -5.78 8.54
N ARG A 335 10.03 -5.70 9.29
CA ARG A 335 10.23 -6.29 10.63
C ARG A 335 10.86 -5.27 11.57
N GLY A 336 10.80 -5.50 12.87
CA GLY A 336 11.43 -4.68 13.90
C GLY A 336 10.52 -3.54 14.34
N LEU A 337 9.21 -3.72 14.25
CA LEU A 337 8.20 -2.72 14.58
C LEU A 337 6.95 -3.38 15.18
N ARG A 338 6.02 -2.56 15.68
CA ARG A 338 4.65 -3.00 15.93
C ARG A 338 3.79 -2.45 14.81
N ALA A 339 2.95 -3.30 14.24
CA ALA A 339 2.00 -2.89 13.23
C ALA A 339 0.59 -3.29 13.64
N ARG A 340 -0.37 -2.48 13.21
CA ARG A 340 -1.79 -2.83 13.24
C ARG A 340 -2.49 -2.11 12.11
N ALA A 341 -3.43 -2.78 11.48
CA ALA A 341 -4.23 -2.21 10.42
C ALA A 341 -5.70 -2.27 10.77
N GLY A 342 -6.51 -1.56 10.00
CA GLY A 342 -7.95 -1.66 10.11
C GLY A 342 -8.66 -0.82 9.06
N VAL A 343 -9.97 -0.73 9.21
CA VAL A 343 -10.85 0.13 8.43
C VAL A 343 -11.64 0.97 9.41
N LEU A 344 -11.74 2.25 9.13
CA LEU A 344 -12.61 3.18 9.86
C LEU A 344 -13.71 3.71 8.94
N THR A 345 -14.80 4.15 9.54
CA THR A 345 -15.92 4.78 8.86
C THR A 345 -15.92 6.27 9.21
N GLN A 346 -15.95 7.15 8.21
CA GLN A 346 -16.10 8.60 8.39
C GLN A 346 -17.31 8.88 9.31
N PRO A 347 -17.17 9.73 10.34
CA PRO A 347 -18.27 10.03 11.24
C PRO A 347 -19.34 10.90 10.54
N ALA A 348 -20.58 10.80 11.04
CA ALA A 348 -21.70 11.59 10.51
C ALA A 348 -21.61 13.10 10.81
N ALA A 349 -20.71 13.50 11.71
CA ALA A 349 -20.47 14.88 12.11
C ALA A 349 -18.99 15.08 12.42
N ALA A 350 -18.52 16.32 12.23
CA ALA A 350 -17.20 16.77 12.64
C ALA A 350 -16.95 16.54 14.15
N GLY A 351 -15.70 16.28 14.51
CA GLY A 351 -15.29 15.99 15.88
C GLY A 351 -14.15 14.98 15.96
N ASP A 352 -13.81 14.61 17.18
CA ASP A 352 -12.73 13.67 17.45
C ASP A 352 -13.21 12.22 17.30
N MET A 353 -12.38 11.40 16.67
CA MET A 353 -12.52 9.95 16.56
C MET A 353 -11.25 9.28 17.08
N VAL A 354 -11.38 8.54 18.17
CA VAL A 354 -10.28 7.78 18.77
C VAL A 354 -10.20 6.40 18.12
N VAL A 355 -9.00 6.00 17.70
CA VAL A 355 -8.70 4.68 17.16
C VAL A 355 -7.73 3.97 18.10
N GLU A 356 -8.19 2.87 18.71
CA GLU A 356 -7.40 2.07 19.63
C GLU A 356 -6.51 1.07 18.87
N VAL A 357 -5.20 1.29 18.96
CA VAL A 357 -4.17 0.49 18.30
C VAL A 357 -3.52 -0.49 19.31
N GLY A 358 -3.40 -0.09 20.58
CA GLY A 358 -2.74 -0.86 21.64
C GLY A 358 -1.24 -0.58 21.76
N PHE A 359 -0.76 0.48 21.10
CA PHE A 359 0.59 1.03 21.22
C PHE A 359 0.67 2.47 20.74
N GLU A 360 1.74 3.16 21.17
CA GLU A 360 2.09 4.48 20.64
C GLU A 360 2.55 4.37 19.19
N SER A 361 1.69 4.84 18.29
CA SER A 361 2.02 4.89 16.87
C SER A 361 3.07 5.98 16.62
N LYS A 362 4.05 5.71 15.77
CA LYS A 362 5.00 6.72 15.28
C LYS A 362 4.54 7.29 13.94
N VAL A 363 3.87 6.47 13.14
CA VAL A 363 3.26 6.86 11.87
C VAL A 363 1.92 6.15 11.67
N VAL A 364 0.99 6.84 11.04
CA VAL A 364 -0.26 6.26 10.54
C VAL A 364 -0.38 6.57 9.06
N LEU A 365 -0.54 5.52 8.25
CA LEU A 365 -0.82 5.60 6.83
C LEU A 365 -2.31 5.39 6.61
N PHE A 366 -2.86 6.08 5.61
CA PHE A 366 -4.25 6.00 5.22
C PHE A 366 -4.39 5.73 3.74
N ASP A 367 -5.38 4.95 3.36
CA ASP A 367 -5.69 4.67 1.97
C ASP A 367 -7.17 4.32 1.80
N GLY A 368 -7.78 4.64 0.66
CA GLY A 368 -9.20 4.36 0.45
C GLY A 368 -9.72 4.76 -0.92
N GLY A 369 -10.97 4.35 -1.19
CA GLY A 369 -11.69 4.66 -2.43
C GLY A 369 -12.79 5.71 -2.29
N ASP A 370 -12.83 6.43 -1.16
CA ASP A 370 -13.80 7.49 -0.86
C ASP A 370 -15.28 7.03 -0.87
N ALA A 371 -15.52 5.76 -0.53
CA ALA A 371 -16.82 5.10 -0.66
C ALA A 371 -17.17 4.25 0.58
N ILE A 372 -18.46 3.97 0.80
CA ILE A 372 -18.92 3.00 1.83
C ILE A 372 -18.68 1.56 1.36
N ASP A 373 -18.97 1.30 0.09
CA ASP A 373 -18.78 0.02 -0.58
C ASP A 373 -18.15 0.28 -1.96
N TRP A 374 -17.91 -0.78 -2.73
CA TRP A 374 -17.53 -0.65 -4.13
C TRP A 374 -18.54 0.19 -4.90
N GLN A 375 -18.06 1.29 -5.50
CA GLN A 375 -18.89 2.23 -6.25
C GLN A 375 -18.40 2.38 -7.68
N ALA A 376 -19.27 2.93 -8.54
CA ALA A 376 -18.95 3.23 -9.94
C ALA A 376 -18.36 4.66 -10.09
N VAL A 377 -17.53 5.07 -9.14
CA VAL A 377 -16.81 6.35 -9.16
C VAL A 377 -15.36 6.06 -8.79
N PRO A 378 -14.38 6.44 -9.62
CA PRO A 378 -12.97 6.19 -9.37
C PRO A 378 -12.39 7.31 -8.50
N GLU A 379 -12.20 7.01 -7.22
CA GLU A 379 -11.59 7.92 -6.25
C GLU A 379 -10.42 7.24 -5.55
N ILE A 380 -9.39 8.03 -5.24
CA ILE A 380 -8.24 7.65 -4.43
C ILE A 380 -8.15 8.61 -3.26
N VAL A 381 -8.03 8.07 -2.06
CA VAL A 381 -7.56 8.78 -0.89
C VAL A 381 -6.25 8.14 -0.47
N HIS A 382 -5.21 8.94 -0.27
CA HIS A 382 -3.98 8.50 0.37
C HIS A 382 -3.55 9.53 1.40
N GLY A 383 -2.97 9.07 2.50
CA GLY A 383 -2.54 9.97 3.55
C GLY A 383 -1.50 9.39 4.47
N VAL A 384 -0.82 10.29 5.18
CA VAL A 384 0.16 9.95 6.20
C VAL A 384 0.13 10.97 7.32
N ALA A 385 0.41 10.51 8.53
CA ALA A 385 0.71 11.36 9.67
C ALA A 385 1.87 10.77 10.47
N VAL A 386 2.86 11.60 10.79
CA VAL A 386 3.93 11.27 11.74
C VAL A 386 3.70 12.08 13.00
N GLY A 387 3.27 11.42 14.08
CA GLY A 387 2.78 12.10 15.29
C GLY A 387 1.57 13.00 14.99
N THR A 388 1.59 14.24 15.50
CA THR A 388 0.56 15.26 15.23
C THR A 388 0.95 16.22 14.10
N ALA A 389 2.23 16.27 13.74
CA ALA A 389 2.76 16.98 12.57
C ALA A 389 4.20 16.45 12.33
N PRO A 390 4.61 16.17 11.08
CA PRO A 390 3.97 16.52 9.80
C PRO A 390 2.93 15.51 9.28
N GLN A 391 2.05 15.96 8.38
CA GLN A 391 1.00 15.16 7.73
C GLN A 391 0.89 15.52 6.24
N ALA A 392 0.36 14.62 5.44
CA ALA A 392 -0.09 14.96 4.09
C ALA A 392 -1.24 14.07 3.66
N ALA A 393 -2.08 14.61 2.80
CA ALA A 393 -3.19 13.93 2.18
C ALA A 393 -3.20 14.23 0.69
N LEU A 394 -3.55 13.20 -0.07
CA LEU A 394 -3.73 13.24 -1.50
C LEU A 394 -5.10 12.67 -1.81
N TRP A 395 -5.83 13.38 -2.65
CA TRP A 395 -7.08 12.89 -3.20
C TRP A 395 -7.04 12.97 -4.72
N GLN A 396 -7.61 11.99 -5.40
CA GLN A 396 -7.89 12.05 -6.84
C GLN A 396 -9.28 11.52 -7.09
N GLY A 397 -10.02 12.16 -7.98
CA GLY A 397 -11.37 11.71 -8.33
C GLY A 397 -11.78 12.13 -9.73
N ARG A 398 -12.86 11.51 -10.21
CA ARG A 398 -13.51 11.85 -11.47
C ARG A 398 -15.03 11.87 -11.34
N SER A 399 -15.67 12.88 -11.93
CA SER A 399 -17.14 12.96 -12.00
C SER A 399 -17.67 12.27 -13.26
N SER A 400 -18.97 11.97 -13.26
CA SER A 400 -19.76 11.57 -14.43
C SER A 400 -19.91 12.72 -15.45
N GLY A 401 -18.78 13.17 -16.01
CA GLY A 401 -18.73 14.34 -16.89
C GLY A 401 -17.35 14.64 -17.47
N ALA A 402 -16.40 13.71 -17.33
CA ALA A 402 -15.01 13.79 -17.76
C ALA A 402 -14.07 14.65 -16.91
N LEU A 403 -14.56 15.48 -15.97
CA LEU A 403 -13.70 16.25 -15.05
C LEU A 403 -12.93 15.32 -14.13
N THR A 404 -11.61 15.47 -14.20
CA THR A 404 -10.64 14.82 -13.33
C THR A 404 -10.01 15.89 -12.45
N GLU A 405 -9.92 15.62 -11.15
CA GLU A 405 -9.28 16.53 -10.21
C GLU A 405 -8.35 15.76 -9.28
N ALA A 406 -7.27 16.40 -8.89
CA ALA A 406 -6.39 15.92 -7.84
C ALA A 406 -6.13 17.05 -6.84
N VAL A 407 -6.02 16.69 -5.57
CA VAL A 407 -5.70 17.61 -4.47
C VAL A 407 -4.48 17.10 -3.72
N TRP A 408 -3.56 18.00 -3.43
CA TRP A 408 -2.46 17.80 -2.48
C TRP A 408 -2.60 18.74 -1.28
N ASP A 409 -2.61 18.20 -0.07
CA ASP A 409 -2.64 18.93 1.18
C ASP A 409 -1.52 18.48 2.13
N SER A 410 -0.89 19.43 2.82
CA SER A 410 0.26 19.18 3.71
C SER A 410 -0.06 19.40 5.20
N GLN A 411 -1.33 19.58 5.54
CA GLN A 411 -1.82 19.87 6.89
C GLN A 411 -2.85 18.83 7.35
N ARG A 412 -3.36 18.01 6.44
CA ARG A 412 -4.36 16.97 6.69
C ARG A 412 -3.74 15.58 6.52
N ALA A 413 -4.30 14.61 7.23
CA ALA A 413 -3.98 13.19 7.05
C ALA A 413 -5.03 12.47 6.18
N LEU A 414 -6.24 13.02 6.10
CA LEU A 414 -7.33 12.51 5.27
C LEU A 414 -8.00 13.66 4.54
N LEU A 415 -8.30 13.41 3.27
CA LEU A 415 -8.92 14.37 2.38
C LEU A 415 -9.82 13.66 1.37
N SER A 416 -11.04 14.16 1.23
CA SER A 416 -12.03 13.76 0.24
C SER A 416 -12.71 15.00 -0.32
N HIS A 417 -12.90 15.05 -1.65
CA HIS A 417 -13.53 16.18 -2.34
C HIS A 417 -14.66 15.72 -3.25
N ASP A 418 -15.60 16.61 -3.49
CA ASP A 418 -16.59 16.45 -4.55
C ASP A 418 -16.01 16.96 -5.86
N VAL A 419 -15.94 16.06 -6.84
CA VAL A 419 -15.43 16.41 -8.16
C VAL A 419 -16.34 17.46 -8.81
N GLY A 420 -15.75 18.58 -9.22
CA GLY A 420 -16.44 19.65 -9.94
C GLY A 420 -16.95 20.80 -9.06
N THR A 421 -17.47 20.54 -7.85
CA THR A 421 -17.71 21.65 -6.89
C THR A 421 -16.46 22.00 -6.12
N ARG A 422 -15.48 21.08 -6.04
CA ARG A 422 -14.22 21.21 -5.27
C ARG A 422 -14.46 21.38 -3.77
N GLY A 423 -15.69 21.15 -3.30
CA GLY A 423 -16.02 21.17 -1.88
C GLY A 423 -15.43 19.96 -1.18
N ALA A 424 -14.86 20.16 0.01
CA ALA A 424 -14.41 19.04 0.82
C ALA A 424 -15.61 18.24 1.35
N LEU A 425 -15.56 16.92 1.22
CA LEU A 425 -16.60 15.99 1.70
C LEU A 425 -16.19 15.35 3.03
N GLY A 426 -14.88 15.16 3.22
CA GLY A 426 -14.30 14.59 4.43
C GLY A 426 -12.87 15.12 4.62
N GLU A 427 -12.60 15.72 5.77
CA GLU A 427 -11.25 16.18 6.13
C GLU A 427 -10.94 15.79 7.56
N ALA A 428 -9.77 15.17 7.77
CA ALA A 428 -9.26 14.91 9.11
C ALA A 428 -7.75 15.10 9.20
N ALA A 429 -7.31 15.48 10.40
CA ALA A 429 -5.91 15.48 10.78
C ALA A 429 -5.71 14.57 12.01
N VAL A 430 -4.53 13.99 12.15
CA VAL A 430 -4.17 13.30 13.42
C VAL A 430 -3.88 14.35 14.48
N SER A 431 -4.74 14.46 15.49
CA SER A 431 -4.64 15.49 16.54
C SER A 431 -3.90 15.01 17.79
N ALA A 432 -3.83 13.70 18.00
CA ALA A 432 -3.10 13.10 19.11
C ALA A 432 -2.62 11.69 18.74
N VAL A 433 -1.47 11.31 19.32
CA VAL A 433 -0.96 9.94 19.32
C VAL A 433 -0.48 9.62 20.73
N ASP A 434 -0.91 8.49 21.27
CA ASP A 434 -0.62 8.08 22.64
C ASP A 434 -0.42 6.55 22.74
N GLY A 435 -0.10 6.05 23.94
CA GLY A 435 0.14 4.62 24.16
C GLY A 435 -1.03 3.70 23.82
N ALA A 436 -2.25 4.22 23.65
CA ALA A 436 -3.42 3.45 23.27
C ALA A 436 -3.70 3.50 21.77
N GLY A 437 -3.32 4.56 21.05
CA GLY A 437 -3.48 4.68 19.61
C GLY A 437 -3.40 6.11 19.10
N PHE A 438 -4.34 6.52 18.26
CA PHE A 438 -4.36 7.86 17.67
C PHE A 438 -5.77 8.45 17.63
N THR A 439 -5.85 9.79 17.58
CA THR A 439 -7.10 10.54 17.44
C THR A 439 -7.11 11.26 16.09
N LEU A 440 -8.17 11.06 15.31
CA LEU A 440 -8.48 11.85 14.13
C LEU A 440 -9.43 12.98 14.53
N GLN A 441 -9.05 14.21 14.23
CA GLN A 441 -9.93 15.37 14.32
C GLN A 441 -10.55 15.64 12.96
N TRP A 442 -11.82 15.29 12.81
CA TRP A 442 -12.60 15.57 11.60
C TRP A 442 -13.06 17.03 11.62
N THR A 443 -12.57 17.84 10.69
CA THR A 443 -12.96 19.25 10.52
C THR A 443 -14.16 19.40 9.59
N THR A 444 -14.26 18.52 8.60
CA THR A 444 -15.34 18.50 7.61
C THR A 444 -15.87 17.08 7.44
N THR A 445 -17.19 16.95 7.42
CA THR A 445 -17.92 15.72 7.09
C THR A 445 -19.22 16.08 6.39
N ASP A 446 -19.57 15.38 5.32
CA ASP A 446 -20.85 15.50 4.62
C ASP A 446 -21.95 14.54 5.14
N GLY A 447 -21.64 13.76 6.18
CA GLY A 447 -22.54 12.77 6.77
C GLY A 447 -22.52 11.39 6.09
N VAL A 448 -21.73 11.20 5.04
CA VAL A 448 -21.57 9.90 4.38
C VAL A 448 -20.52 9.07 5.11
N GLY A 449 -20.86 7.83 5.46
CA GLY A 449 -20.00 6.91 6.21
C GLY A 449 -18.92 6.23 5.36
N ARG A 450 -18.02 7.00 4.74
CA ARG A 450 -16.97 6.47 3.86
C ARG A 450 -15.96 5.60 4.60
N HIS A 451 -15.50 4.52 3.96
CA HIS A 451 -14.48 3.65 4.50
C HIS A 451 -13.07 4.10 4.12
N VAL A 452 -12.21 4.13 5.13
CA VAL A 452 -10.80 4.47 5.00
C VAL A 452 -9.99 3.39 5.69
N GLY A 453 -9.07 2.78 4.96
CA GLY A 453 -8.08 1.85 5.48
C GLY A 453 -6.99 2.61 6.20
N TRP A 454 -6.46 2.03 7.28
CA TRP A 454 -5.35 2.61 8.01
C TRP A 454 -4.33 1.54 8.40
N LEU A 455 -3.06 1.95 8.49
CA LEU A 455 -1.93 1.19 9.01
C LEU A 455 -1.17 2.05 10.02
N ALA A 456 -1.17 1.64 11.28
CA ALA A 456 -0.37 2.24 12.33
C ALA A 456 0.91 1.45 12.55
N LEU A 457 2.05 2.14 12.59
CA LEU A 457 3.36 1.56 12.90
C LEU A 457 3.94 2.21 14.16
N GLY A 458 4.52 1.43 15.07
CA GLY A 458 5.13 1.88 16.31
C GLY A 458 6.42 1.13 16.63
N SER A 459 7.17 1.60 17.63
CA SER A 459 8.40 0.93 18.08
C SER A 459 8.09 -0.48 18.61
N PRO A 460 9.04 -1.44 18.50
CA PRO A 460 8.89 -2.77 19.09
C PRO A 460 8.65 -2.68 20.60
N ALA A 461 8.01 -3.70 21.18
CA ALA A 461 7.86 -3.76 22.63
C ALA A 461 9.25 -3.86 23.30
N PRO A 462 9.47 -3.27 24.48
CA PRO A 462 10.69 -3.50 25.25
C PRO A 462 10.84 -5.01 25.50
N GLY A 463 11.99 -5.55 25.08
CA GLY A 463 12.30 -6.98 25.15
C GLY A 463 12.64 -7.50 26.54
#